data_AF-A0A3N0UL99-F1
#
_entry.id   AF-A0A3N0UL99-F1
#
_cell.length_a   1.000
_cell.length_b   1.000
_cell.length_c   1.000
_cell.angle_alpha   90.00
_cell.angle_beta   90.00
_cell.angle_gamma   90.00
#
_symmetry.space_group_name_H-M   'P 1'
#
loop_
_entity.id
_entity.type
_entity.pdbx_description
1 polymer ?
#
loop_
_entity_poly.entity_id
_entity_poly.type
_entity_poly.pdbx_seq_one_letter_code
_entity_poly.pdbx_strand_id
1 'polypeptide(L)'
;MRKNWLGIVALGMVLSGCSTETEQVRPTPAPTVYNGPVEEIGGAEPRYEPFNPSTMQDYTVNGRSYNIVKNPQNFSQSGLATWYGEELSGNRTSIGEEFDPNALAAAHPTLPIPSYVRVTNLSNGRQLVVRVNDRGPFTPGKIIDLTRAAGERLNISNNTRVKVDFISVAPDGTLSGPGTVGTRVAKQSFALPERPDLSVGGMSAPVMNSATDSNTPSIADTATENASSTIFPAANPTPSGGFLGAPQPLRSGVLETSQPTVATTPAVGGNMVVQVGALKDQQRADAWLSSLKSRFNVKGNVMQNNGLYRVQLGPFTSRQHAVELQQRLVNEAQQQSFITTL
;
A
#
# COMPACT_ATOMS: atom_id res chain seq x y z
N MET A 1 56.79 44.99 67.06
CA MET A 1 56.36 45.94 66.01
C MET A 1 55.62 45.12 64.94
N ARG A 2 54.42 45.58 64.56
CA ARG A 2 53.34 44.76 63.97
C ARG A 2 53.54 44.50 62.47
N LYS A 3 53.08 43.31 62.06
CA LYS A 3 53.12 42.66 60.75
C LYS A 3 52.62 43.55 59.59
N ASN A 4 53.48 43.75 58.58
CA ASN A 4 53.09 44.16 57.23
C ASN A 4 52.94 42.91 56.35
N TRP A 5 51.71 42.44 56.15
CA TRP A 5 51.36 41.66 54.95
C TRP A 5 49.86 41.72 54.68
N LEU A 6 49.45 42.84 54.11
CA LEU A 6 48.24 43.00 53.29
C LEU A 6 48.83 43.52 51.96
N GLY A 7 48.95 42.71 50.93
CA GLY A 7 47.78 42.17 50.23
C GLY A 7 47.29 43.18 49.19
N ILE A 8 48.20 43.82 48.43
CA ILE A 8 47.86 44.61 47.24
C ILE A 8 48.08 43.70 46.03
N VAL A 9 47.15 42.75 45.88
CA VAL A 9 46.84 42.13 44.58
C VAL A 9 46.00 43.16 43.84
N ALA A 10 46.66 44.11 43.19
CA ALA A 10 46.01 45.12 42.38
C ALA A 10 46.74 45.23 41.04
N LEU A 11 46.54 44.24 40.16
CA LEU A 11 46.41 44.42 38.71
C LEU A 11 46.10 43.06 38.06
N GLY A 12 44.82 42.70 37.92
CA GLY A 12 44.45 41.39 37.37
C GLY A 12 42.95 41.18 37.18
N MET A 13 42.22 42.21 36.77
CA MET A 13 40.80 42.21 36.40
C MET A 13 40.70 43.33 35.35
N VAL A 14 40.22 43.19 34.12
CA VAL A 14 39.21 42.31 33.53
C VAL A 14 39.52 42.20 32.03
N LEU A 15 39.79 40.99 31.53
CA LEU A 15 39.55 40.63 30.13
C LEU A 15 38.52 39.50 30.12
N SER A 16 37.27 39.86 30.39
CA SER A 16 36.13 39.02 29.99
C SER A 16 36.02 39.11 28.48
N GLY A 17 36.76 38.24 27.79
CA GLY A 17 36.51 37.96 26.39
C GLY A 17 35.11 37.37 26.27
N CYS A 18 34.20 38.11 25.63
CA CYS A 18 32.97 37.53 25.11
C CYS A 18 33.38 36.51 24.03
N SER A 19 33.48 35.23 24.39
CA SER A 19 33.41 34.18 23.38
C SER A 19 31.95 34.04 23.01
N THR A 20 31.53 34.76 21.97
CA THR A 20 30.30 34.42 21.25
C THR A 20 30.50 33.03 20.67
N GLU A 21 29.91 32.05 21.34
CA GLU A 21 29.74 30.70 20.85
C GLU A 21 28.92 30.83 19.57
N THR A 22 29.64 30.86 18.45
CA THR A 22 29.00 30.89 17.14
C THR A 22 28.43 29.51 16.98
N GLU A 23 27.14 29.36 17.29
CA GLU A 23 26.36 28.20 16.90
C GLU A 23 26.66 27.96 15.42
N GLN A 24 27.47 26.94 15.14
CA GLN A 24 27.65 26.47 13.78
C GLN A 24 26.27 26.05 13.33
N VAL A 25 25.62 26.94 12.58
CA VAL A 25 24.41 26.63 11.81
C VAL A 25 24.82 25.49 10.90
N ARG A 26 24.53 24.28 11.35
CA ARG A 26 24.72 23.07 10.56
C ARG A 26 23.93 23.32 9.28
N PRO A 27 24.56 23.30 8.10
CA PRO A 27 23.85 23.55 6.87
C PRO A 27 22.65 22.61 6.82
N THR A 28 21.45 23.17 6.70
CA THR A 28 20.22 22.40 6.51
C THR A 28 20.48 21.46 5.34
N PRO A 29 20.33 20.14 5.49
CA PRO A 29 20.45 19.23 4.37
C PRO A 29 19.52 19.73 3.26
N ALA A 30 20.07 19.98 2.08
CA ALA A 30 19.27 20.32 0.92
C ALA A 30 18.19 19.24 0.75
N PRO A 31 16.94 19.60 0.39
CA PRO A 31 15.89 18.62 0.16
C PRO A 31 16.41 17.62 -0.87
N THR A 32 16.51 16.36 -0.47
CA THR A 32 16.90 15.28 -1.38
C THR A 32 15.86 15.24 -2.49
N VAL A 33 16.26 15.62 -3.70
CA VAL A 33 15.43 15.48 -4.89
C VAL A 33 15.19 13.99 -5.09
N TYR A 34 13.99 13.53 -4.74
CA TYR A 34 13.60 12.14 -4.91
C TYR A 34 13.35 11.89 -6.39
N ASN A 35 14.26 11.15 -7.03
CA ASN A 35 14.20 10.77 -8.44
C ASN A 35 13.59 9.38 -8.66
N GLY A 36 12.97 8.79 -7.63
CA GLY A 36 12.33 7.47 -7.71
C GLY A 36 10.90 7.53 -8.25
N PRO A 37 10.28 6.36 -8.51
CA PRO A 37 8.88 6.30 -8.89
C PRO A 37 7.99 6.80 -7.75
N VAL A 38 6.99 7.60 -8.07
CA VAL A 38 5.98 8.03 -7.08
C VAL A 38 5.01 6.87 -6.84
N GLU A 39 5.00 6.33 -5.62
CA GLU A 39 4.09 5.25 -5.22
C GLU A 39 2.77 5.82 -4.70
N GLU A 40 1.65 5.27 -5.17
CA GLU A 40 0.34 5.55 -4.59
C GLU A 40 0.14 4.70 -3.34
N ILE A 41 -0.01 5.36 -2.19
CA ILE A 41 -0.24 4.67 -0.91
C ILE A 41 -1.64 4.97 -0.42
N GLY A 42 -2.31 3.92 0.08
CA GLY A 42 -3.58 4.08 0.80
C GLY A 42 -3.34 4.66 2.20
N GLY A 43 -4.42 4.95 2.91
CA GLY A 43 -4.33 5.45 4.27
C GLY A 43 -5.45 6.41 4.63
N ALA A 44 -5.32 7.02 5.80
CA ALA A 44 -6.11 8.18 6.16
C ALA A 44 -5.76 9.32 5.20
N GLU A 45 -6.78 10.03 4.68
CA GLU A 45 -6.57 11.22 3.85
C GLU A 45 -6.06 12.37 4.74
N PRO A 46 -4.85 12.93 4.49
CA PRO A 46 -4.35 14.08 5.22
C PRO A 46 -5.20 15.30 4.93
N ARG A 47 -5.68 15.95 5.99
CA ARG A 47 -6.35 17.24 5.95
C ARG A 47 -5.75 18.15 7.00
N TYR A 48 -5.87 19.45 6.80
CA TYR A 48 -5.39 20.42 7.78
C TYR A 48 -6.23 20.29 9.05
N GLU A 49 -5.54 19.99 10.17
CA GLU A 49 -6.13 19.97 11.50
C GLU A 49 -5.16 20.70 12.44
N PRO A 50 -5.60 21.74 13.16
CA PRO A 50 -4.75 22.40 14.13
C PRO A 50 -4.43 21.44 15.29
N PHE A 51 -3.20 21.52 15.82
CA PHE A 51 -2.81 20.74 16.99
C PHE A 51 -3.68 21.09 18.19
N ASN A 52 -4.03 20.10 19.00
CA ASN A 52 -4.82 20.31 20.20
C ASN A 52 -3.93 20.92 21.31
N PRO A 53 -4.20 22.16 21.77
CA PRO A 53 -3.36 22.83 22.78
C PRO A 53 -3.24 22.05 24.10
N SER A 54 -4.28 21.32 24.51
CA SER A 54 -4.27 20.54 25.76
C SER A 54 -3.26 19.38 25.72
N THR A 55 -2.91 18.91 24.52
CA THR A 55 -1.99 17.79 24.32
C THR A 55 -0.56 18.23 24.03
N MET A 56 -0.32 19.54 23.90
CA MET A 56 1.00 20.07 23.53
C MET A 56 1.99 20.12 24.69
N GLN A 57 1.59 19.79 25.91
CA GLN A 57 2.47 19.83 27.08
C GLN A 57 3.28 18.54 27.23
N ASP A 58 4.50 18.68 27.71
CA ASP A 58 5.35 17.55 28.09
C ASP A 58 4.72 16.85 29.30
N TYR A 59 4.87 15.54 29.38
CA TYR A 59 4.16 14.74 30.37
C TYR A 59 4.99 13.55 30.83
N THR A 60 4.59 12.96 31.96
CA THR A 60 5.26 11.79 32.54
C THR A 60 4.26 10.66 32.72
N VAL A 61 4.63 9.45 32.28
CA VAL A 61 3.86 8.22 32.48
C VAL A 61 4.80 7.16 33.05
N ASN A 62 4.39 6.48 34.12
CA ASN A 62 5.17 5.43 34.77
C ASN A 62 6.63 5.84 35.10
N GLY A 63 6.83 7.10 35.52
CA GLY A 63 8.15 7.65 35.85
C GLY A 63 9.03 8.01 34.64
N ARG A 64 8.53 7.85 33.40
CA ARG A 64 9.25 8.25 32.18
C ARG A 64 8.67 9.54 31.62
N SER A 65 9.54 10.52 31.40
CA SER A 65 9.17 11.81 30.79
C SER A 65 9.18 11.73 29.27
N TYR A 66 8.20 12.38 28.65
CA TYR A 66 7.98 12.48 27.22
C TYR A 66 7.93 13.95 26.81
N ASN A 67 8.90 14.39 26.02
CA ASN A 67 8.97 15.76 25.49
C ASN A 67 8.27 15.81 24.12
N ILE A 68 7.27 16.67 23.98
CA ILE A 68 6.50 16.81 22.74
C ILE A 68 7.34 17.52 21.68
N VAL A 69 7.37 16.94 20.49
CA VAL A 69 8.03 17.51 19.31
C VAL A 69 7.27 18.75 18.85
N LYS A 70 7.81 19.94 19.13
CA LYS A 70 7.17 21.22 18.76
C LYS A 70 7.27 21.52 17.25
N ASN A 71 8.35 21.08 16.62
CA ASN A 71 8.65 21.31 15.20
C ASN A 71 8.77 19.97 14.43
N PRO A 72 7.64 19.32 14.08
CA PRO A 72 7.65 17.98 13.50
C PRO A 72 7.93 17.93 11.99
N GLN A 73 8.14 19.08 11.33
CA GLN A 73 8.22 19.20 9.87
C GLN A 73 9.22 18.24 9.20
N ASN A 74 10.33 17.95 9.89
CA ASN A 74 11.38 17.03 9.43
C ASN A 74 11.42 15.72 10.24
N PHE A 75 10.38 15.42 11.01
CA PHE A 75 10.36 14.25 11.90
C PHE A 75 10.33 12.96 11.09
N SER A 76 11.32 12.11 11.34
CA SER A 76 11.41 10.74 10.85
C SER A 76 12.02 9.88 11.95
N GLN A 77 11.35 8.80 12.34
CA GLN A 77 11.82 7.89 13.37
C GLN A 77 11.68 6.44 12.93
N SER A 78 12.61 5.58 13.32
CA SER A 78 12.47 4.12 13.17
C SER A 78 12.46 3.44 14.53
N GLY A 79 11.65 2.39 14.67
CA GLY A 79 11.45 1.70 15.94
C GLY A 79 10.47 0.55 15.82
N LEU A 80 10.00 0.03 16.95
CA LEU A 80 9.03 -1.05 16.94
C LEU A 80 7.60 -0.50 16.93
N ALA A 81 6.73 -1.10 16.14
CA ALA A 81 5.29 -0.90 16.20
C ALA A 81 4.63 -1.97 17.06
N THR A 82 3.53 -1.59 17.68
CA THR A 82 2.48 -2.49 18.17
C THR A 82 1.17 -2.15 17.48
N TRP A 83 0.15 -2.98 17.69
CA TRP A 83 -1.22 -2.62 17.35
C TRP A 83 -2.18 -2.98 18.48
N TYR A 84 -3.31 -2.29 18.51
CA TYR A 84 -4.36 -2.44 19.51
C TYR A 84 -5.72 -2.61 18.83
N GLY A 85 -6.57 -3.44 19.44
CA GLY A 85 -7.84 -3.88 18.87
C GLY A 85 -9.03 -3.47 19.71
N GLU A 86 -10.02 -4.35 19.76
CA GLU A 86 -11.32 -4.08 20.36
C GLU A 86 -11.28 -3.94 21.89
N GLU A 87 -10.17 -4.29 22.52
CA GLU A 87 -9.95 -4.17 23.97
C GLU A 87 -10.04 -2.73 24.47
N LEU A 88 -9.85 -1.75 23.58
CA LEU A 88 -10.00 -0.33 23.89
C LEU A 88 -11.32 0.28 23.38
N SER A 89 -12.23 -0.52 22.81
CA SER A 89 -13.52 -0.02 22.29
C SER A 89 -14.30 0.72 23.36
N GLY A 90 -14.79 1.93 23.04
CA GLY A 90 -15.50 2.80 23.98
C GLY A 90 -14.60 3.68 24.86
N ASN A 91 -13.28 3.48 24.85
CA ASN A 91 -12.34 4.42 25.45
C ASN A 91 -12.23 5.70 24.63
N ARG A 92 -11.70 6.75 25.26
CA ARG A 92 -11.42 8.05 24.63
C ARG A 92 -9.94 8.17 24.30
N THR A 93 -9.63 8.71 23.12
CA THR A 93 -8.27 9.09 22.77
C THR A 93 -7.81 10.31 23.58
N SER A 94 -6.52 10.62 23.52
CA SER A 94 -5.94 11.78 24.21
C SER A 94 -6.49 13.14 23.75
N ILE A 95 -7.14 13.21 22.59
CA ILE A 95 -7.88 14.40 22.13
C ILE A 95 -9.40 14.32 22.39
N GLY A 96 -9.88 13.28 23.07
CA GLY A 96 -11.28 13.11 23.49
C GLY A 96 -12.20 12.46 22.45
N GLU A 97 -11.67 12.00 21.32
CA GLU A 97 -12.42 11.24 20.32
C GLU A 97 -12.73 9.84 20.85
N GLU A 98 -13.84 9.24 20.40
CA GLU A 98 -14.09 7.82 20.67
C GLU A 98 -13.10 6.97 19.88
N PHE A 99 -12.53 5.95 20.54
CA PHE A 99 -11.63 5.03 19.87
C PHE A 99 -12.40 4.12 18.90
N ASP A 100 -11.93 4.06 17.65
CA ASP A 100 -12.43 3.15 16.61
C ASP A 100 -11.30 2.22 16.12
N PRO A 101 -11.38 0.90 16.36
CA PRO A 101 -10.38 -0.06 15.89
C PRO A 101 -10.34 -0.21 14.36
N ASN A 102 -11.38 0.24 13.66
CA ASN A 102 -11.48 0.17 12.20
C ASN A 102 -10.95 1.44 11.50
N ALA A 103 -10.69 2.52 12.25
CA ALA A 103 -10.11 3.74 11.73
C ALA A 103 -8.65 3.52 11.29
N LEU A 104 -8.15 4.34 10.36
CA LEU A 104 -6.73 4.36 10.00
C LEU A 104 -5.97 5.32 10.91
N ALA A 105 -5.93 4.97 12.20
CA ALA A 105 -5.37 5.82 13.25
C ALA A 105 -4.23 5.14 14.02
N ALA A 106 -3.52 5.95 14.80
CA ALA A 106 -2.39 5.52 15.63
C ALA A 106 -2.22 6.39 16.88
N ALA A 107 -1.52 5.83 17.86
CA ALA A 107 -0.96 6.55 19.00
C ALA A 107 0.55 6.78 18.79
N HIS A 108 1.04 7.96 19.17
CA HIS A 108 2.48 8.26 19.22
C HIS A 108 2.84 9.00 20.53
N PRO A 109 3.98 8.69 21.18
CA PRO A 109 4.28 9.24 22.50
C PRO A 109 4.58 10.74 22.46
N THR A 110 5.21 11.25 21.39
CA THR A 110 5.77 12.61 21.38
C THR A 110 5.37 13.48 20.19
N LEU A 111 4.64 12.96 19.20
CA LEU A 111 4.23 13.76 18.05
C LEU A 111 3.10 14.70 18.48
N PRO A 112 3.01 15.92 17.96
CA PRO A 112 1.82 16.73 18.20
C PRO A 112 0.60 16.03 17.60
N ILE A 113 -0.54 16.11 18.29
CA ILE A 113 -1.79 15.46 17.88
C ILE A 113 -2.92 16.50 17.74
N PRO A 114 -3.80 16.38 16.74
CA PRO A 114 -3.75 15.40 15.65
C PRO A 114 -2.57 15.65 14.68
N SER A 115 -2.08 14.60 14.05
CA SER A 115 -1.12 14.71 12.94
C SER A 115 -1.24 13.54 11.97
N TYR A 116 -0.52 13.60 10.86
CA TYR A 116 -0.47 12.52 9.86
C TYR A 116 0.95 12.01 9.71
N VAL A 117 1.08 10.70 9.56
CA VAL A 117 2.37 10.05 9.31
C VAL A 117 2.23 8.96 8.25
N ARG A 118 3.25 8.82 7.42
CA ARG A 118 3.46 7.62 6.60
C ARG A 118 4.20 6.61 7.47
N VAL A 119 3.60 5.43 7.63
CA VAL A 119 4.22 4.31 8.32
C VAL A 119 4.66 3.29 7.28
N THR A 120 5.94 2.95 7.30
CA THR A 120 6.53 1.92 6.43
C THR A 120 6.90 0.71 7.27
N ASN A 121 6.34 -0.45 6.96
CA ASN A 121 6.80 -1.71 7.51
C ASN A 121 8.12 -2.10 6.83
N LEU A 122 9.22 -2.07 7.58
CA LEU A 122 10.57 -2.27 7.03
C LEU A 122 10.86 -3.73 6.65
N SER A 123 10.01 -4.67 7.06
CA SER A 123 10.16 -6.09 6.74
C SER A 123 9.56 -6.48 5.39
N ASN A 124 8.52 -5.77 4.93
CA ASN A 124 7.78 -6.12 3.71
C ASN A 124 7.57 -4.94 2.75
N GLY A 125 8.02 -3.74 3.09
CA GLY A 125 7.90 -2.54 2.27
C GLY A 125 6.50 -1.93 2.20
N ARG A 126 5.49 -2.52 2.88
CA ARG A 126 4.13 -1.97 2.89
C ARG A 126 4.10 -0.62 3.59
N GLN A 127 3.37 0.32 3.01
CA GLN A 127 3.25 1.69 3.46
C GLN A 127 1.79 2.07 3.63
N LEU A 128 1.49 2.90 4.63
CA LEU A 128 0.14 3.37 4.91
C LEU A 128 0.22 4.73 5.58
N VAL A 129 -0.64 5.67 5.16
CA VAL A 129 -0.85 6.91 5.93
C VAL A 129 -1.83 6.65 7.07
N VAL A 130 -1.50 7.13 8.26
CA VAL A 130 -2.38 7.06 9.43
C VAL A 130 -2.49 8.42 10.11
N ARG A 131 -3.64 8.69 10.74
CA ARG A 131 -3.86 9.86 11.60
C ARG A 131 -3.41 9.51 13.02
N VAL A 132 -2.48 10.27 13.57
CA VAL A 132 -2.07 10.17 14.96
C VAL A 132 -2.99 11.04 15.79
N ASN A 133 -3.85 10.42 16.60
CA ASN A 133 -4.83 11.13 17.46
C ASN A 133 -4.73 10.75 18.93
N ASP A 134 -3.77 9.90 19.31
CA ASP A 134 -3.62 9.41 20.67
C ASP A 134 -2.16 9.37 21.17
N ARG A 135 -2.00 9.17 22.47
CA ARG A 135 -0.71 9.07 23.18
C ARG A 135 -0.35 7.62 23.47
N GLY A 136 0.94 7.33 23.42
CA GLY A 136 1.48 5.98 23.59
C GLY A 136 2.17 5.49 22.31
N PRO A 137 2.73 4.28 22.28
CA PRO A 137 2.74 3.31 23.37
C PRO A 137 3.75 3.73 24.45
N PHE A 138 3.48 3.34 25.70
CA PHE A 138 4.37 3.62 26.84
C PHE A 138 5.36 2.47 27.11
N THR A 139 5.36 1.45 26.27
CA THR A 139 6.31 0.33 26.34
C THR A 139 7.68 0.73 25.78
N PRO A 140 8.79 0.48 26.50
CA PRO A 140 10.13 0.77 25.99
C PRO A 140 10.41 0.12 24.62
N GLY A 141 11.04 0.90 23.73
CA GLY A 141 11.42 0.44 22.39
C GLY A 141 10.31 0.50 21.33
N LYS A 142 9.05 0.66 21.74
CA LYS A 142 7.93 0.87 20.83
C LYS A 142 7.72 2.37 20.59
N ILE A 143 7.50 2.73 19.33
CA ILE A 143 7.42 4.14 18.91
C ILE A 143 6.02 4.52 18.41
N ILE A 144 5.22 3.53 18.01
CA ILE A 144 3.89 3.76 17.48
C ILE A 144 2.99 2.58 17.84
N ASP A 145 1.73 2.88 18.14
CA ASP A 145 0.67 1.90 18.34
C ASP A 145 -0.38 2.13 17.27
N LEU A 146 -0.69 1.10 16.48
CA LEU A 146 -1.59 1.19 15.34
C LEU A 146 -2.94 0.60 15.71
N THR A 147 -4.01 1.20 15.22
CA THR A 147 -5.33 0.53 15.19
C THR A 147 -5.25 -0.84 14.50
N ARG A 148 -6.16 -1.77 14.85
CA ARG A 148 -6.30 -3.08 14.19
C ARG A 148 -6.34 -2.95 12.66
N ALA A 149 -7.19 -2.07 12.13
CA ALA A 149 -7.29 -1.87 10.68
C ALA A 149 -5.98 -1.37 10.02
N ALA A 150 -5.25 -0.44 10.66
CA ALA A 150 -3.95 -0.01 10.16
C ALA A 150 -2.89 -1.12 10.25
N GLY A 151 -2.89 -1.87 11.36
CA GLY A 151 -1.96 -2.98 11.59
C GLY A 151 -2.10 -4.10 10.57
N GLU A 152 -3.33 -4.51 10.26
CA GLU A 152 -3.65 -5.51 9.22
C GLU A 152 -3.24 -5.04 7.82
N ARG A 153 -3.53 -3.77 7.49
CA ARG A 153 -3.16 -3.17 6.20
C ARG A 153 -1.66 -2.96 6.03
N LEU A 154 -0.89 -2.90 7.11
CA LEU A 154 0.58 -2.90 7.08
C LEU A 154 1.17 -4.30 7.23
N ASN A 155 0.36 -5.31 7.56
CA ASN A 155 0.77 -6.68 7.92
C ASN A 155 1.90 -6.64 8.95
N ILE A 156 1.63 -6.00 10.09
CA ILE A 156 2.55 -5.94 11.22
C ILE A 156 2.13 -6.91 12.34
N SER A 157 3.14 -7.44 13.03
CA SER A 157 3.03 -8.04 14.37
C SER A 157 3.46 -7.05 15.45
N ASN A 158 3.23 -7.41 16.73
CA ASN A 158 3.48 -6.57 17.91
C ASN A 158 4.95 -6.14 18.16
N ASN A 159 5.91 -6.51 17.31
CA ASN A 159 7.29 -6.06 17.37
C ASN A 159 7.87 -5.78 15.97
N THR A 160 7.03 -5.37 15.03
CA THR A 160 7.50 -5.11 13.67
C THR A 160 8.30 -3.83 13.64
N ARG A 161 9.47 -3.87 13.00
CA ARG A 161 10.26 -2.65 12.81
C ARG A 161 9.61 -1.79 11.73
N VAL A 162 9.29 -0.56 12.08
CA VAL A 162 8.66 0.40 11.18
C VAL A 162 9.48 1.69 11.11
N LYS A 163 9.29 2.43 10.02
CA LYS A 163 9.68 3.84 9.89
C LYS A 163 8.42 4.70 9.90
N VAL A 164 8.45 5.77 10.67
CA VAL A 164 7.38 6.77 10.82
C VAL A 164 7.91 8.07 10.26
N ASP A 165 7.36 8.52 9.14
CA ASP A 165 7.70 9.78 8.49
C ASP A 165 6.54 10.77 8.61
N PHE A 166 6.79 11.95 9.16
CA PHE A 166 5.75 12.97 9.34
C PHE A 166 5.25 13.54 8.01
N ILE A 167 3.94 13.81 7.95
CA ILE A 167 3.28 14.53 6.86
C ILE A 167 2.73 15.83 7.42
N SER A 168 3.28 16.94 6.93
CA SER A 168 2.77 18.27 7.20
C SER A 168 1.66 18.59 6.22
N VAL A 169 0.53 19.07 6.74
CA VAL A 169 -0.61 19.54 5.96
C VAL A 169 -0.76 21.02 6.24
N ALA A 170 -0.68 21.85 5.21
CA ALA A 170 -0.92 23.29 5.34
C ALA A 170 -2.42 23.62 5.20
N PRO A 171 -2.88 24.82 5.63
CA PRO A 171 -4.30 25.21 5.54
C PRO A 171 -4.90 25.15 4.13
N ASP A 172 -4.07 25.32 3.10
CA ASP A 172 -4.47 25.22 1.68
C ASP A 172 -4.51 23.76 1.16
N GLY A 173 -4.23 22.78 2.04
CA GLY A 173 -4.19 21.35 1.70
C GLY A 173 -2.86 20.89 1.10
N THR A 174 -1.87 21.76 0.96
CA THR A 174 -0.55 21.34 0.47
C THR A 174 0.13 20.39 1.46
N LEU A 175 0.68 19.30 0.92
CA LEU A 175 1.37 18.28 1.70
C LEU A 175 2.88 18.47 1.58
N SER A 176 3.59 18.38 2.70
CA SER A 176 5.05 18.44 2.74
C SER A 176 5.63 17.54 3.85
N GLY A 177 6.96 17.49 3.94
CA GLY A 177 7.66 16.68 4.93
C GLY A 177 8.04 15.28 4.43
N PRO A 178 8.80 14.51 5.24
CA PRO A 178 9.42 13.26 4.80
C PRO A 178 8.41 12.19 4.37
N GLY A 179 7.17 12.21 4.89
CA GLY A 179 6.13 11.25 4.55
C GLY A 179 5.51 11.45 3.16
N THR A 180 5.79 12.58 2.50
CA THR A 180 5.31 12.90 1.14
C THR A 180 6.31 12.55 0.04
N VAL A 181 7.57 12.31 0.43
CA VAL A 181 8.66 12.06 -0.51
C VAL A 181 8.43 10.74 -1.24
N GLY A 182 8.27 10.80 -2.55
CA GLY A 182 8.02 9.62 -3.40
C GLY A 182 6.63 9.02 -3.26
N THR A 183 5.67 9.80 -2.77
CA THR A 183 4.36 9.29 -2.41
C THR A 183 3.23 10.17 -2.93
N ARG A 184 2.19 9.52 -3.46
CA ARG A 184 0.86 10.09 -3.64
C ARG A 184 -0.10 9.40 -2.69
N VAL A 185 -0.83 10.15 -1.89
CA VAL A 185 -1.87 9.56 -1.05
C VAL A 185 -3.11 9.33 -1.91
N ALA A 186 -3.53 8.08 -2.03
CA ALA A 186 -4.75 7.71 -2.75
C ALA A 186 -5.94 8.40 -2.09
N LYS A 187 -6.65 9.25 -2.83
CA LYS A 187 -7.96 9.73 -2.39
C LYS A 187 -8.92 8.57 -2.55
N GLN A 188 -9.57 8.13 -1.47
CA GLN A 188 -10.61 7.12 -1.55
C GLN A 188 -11.82 7.74 -2.29
N SER A 189 -11.81 7.70 -3.62
CA SER A 189 -12.99 8.03 -4.40
C SER A 189 -13.99 6.89 -4.24
N PHE A 190 -14.95 7.05 -3.33
CA PHE A 190 -16.11 6.16 -3.18
C PHE A 190 -17.10 6.28 -4.35
N ALA A 191 -16.79 7.10 -5.37
CA ALA A 191 -17.60 7.19 -6.57
C ALA A 191 -17.57 5.82 -7.28
N LEU A 192 -18.69 5.11 -7.21
CA LEU A 192 -18.97 4.02 -8.13
C LEU A 192 -18.78 4.56 -9.56
N PRO A 193 -18.11 3.82 -10.46
CA PRO A 193 -18.06 4.22 -11.86
C PRO A 193 -19.49 4.43 -12.37
N GLU A 194 -19.66 5.34 -13.33
CA GLU A 194 -20.96 5.52 -13.98
C GLU A 194 -21.51 4.16 -14.42
N ARG A 195 -22.81 3.95 -14.18
CA ARG A 195 -23.47 2.70 -14.57
C ARG A 195 -23.23 2.50 -16.08
N PRO A 196 -22.71 1.34 -16.52
CA PRO A 196 -22.52 1.09 -17.95
C PRO A 196 -23.83 1.37 -18.71
N ASP A 197 -23.75 2.19 -19.77
CA ASP A 197 -24.90 2.44 -20.64
C ASP A 197 -25.17 1.18 -21.48
N LEU A 198 -26.21 0.44 -21.08
CA LEU A 198 -26.66 -0.76 -21.79
C LEU A 198 -27.63 -0.45 -22.95
N SER A 199 -27.87 0.83 -23.28
CA SER A 199 -28.82 1.22 -24.32
C SER A 199 -28.33 1.01 -25.76
N VAL A 200 -27.04 0.71 -25.97
CA VAL A 200 -26.45 0.55 -27.32
C VAL A 200 -26.46 -0.90 -27.83
N GLY A 201 -27.19 -1.80 -27.17
CA GLY A 201 -27.40 -3.18 -27.62
C GLY A 201 -28.87 -3.46 -27.86
N GLY A 202 -29.35 -3.23 -29.08
CA GLY A 202 -30.69 -3.62 -29.52
C GLY A 202 -30.89 -5.13 -29.49
N MET A 203 -31.16 -5.69 -28.31
CA MET A 203 -31.70 -7.04 -28.15
C MET A 203 -32.99 -6.94 -27.36
N SER A 204 -34.10 -6.89 -28.10
CA SER A 204 -35.43 -7.13 -27.57
C SER A 204 -35.44 -8.48 -26.83
N ALA A 205 -35.84 -8.47 -25.57
CA ALA A 205 -36.17 -9.71 -24.87
C ALA A 205 -37.37 -10.37 -25.59
N PRO A 206 -37.35 -11.68 -25.87
CA PRO A 206 -38.54 -12.36 -26.35
C PRO A 206 -39.54 -12.43 -25.19
N VAL A 207 -40.68 -11.78 -25.35
CA VAL A 207 -41.83 -11.94 -24.46
C VAL A 207 -42.38 -13.35 -24.69
N MET A 208 -42.29 -14.23 -23.70
CA MET A 208 -43.01 -15.51 -23.71
C MET A 208 -44.51 -15.21 -23.56
N ASN A 209 -45.25 -15.36 -24.66
CA ASN A 209 -46.69 -15.31 -24.65
C ASN A 209 -47.21 -16.69 -24.19
N SER A 210 -47.65 -16.80 -22.95
CA SER A 210 -48.30 -18.00 -22.42
C SER A 210 -49.69 -18.14 -23.04
N ALA A 211 -49.88 -19.19 -23.82
CA ALA A 211 -51.20 -19.60 -24.30
C ALA A 211 -52.00 -20.23 -23.16
N THR A 212 -53.24 -19.78 -22.95
CA THR A 212 -54.31 -20.58 -22.35
C THR A 212 -55.64 -20.13 -22.96
N ASP A 213 -56.28 -21.07 -23.66
CA ASP A 213 -57.61 -20.96 -24.23
C ASP A 213 -58.68 -20.78 -23.15
N SER A 214 -59.56 -19.79 -23.32
CA SER A 214 -60.98 -19.91 -22.92
C SER A 214 -61.85 -18.88 -23.67
N ASN A 215 -62.45 -19.36 -24.76
CA ASN A 215 -63.76 -19.03 -25.34
C ASN A 215 -64.62 -17.96 -24.64
N THR A 216 -64.91 -16.82 -25.30
CA THR A 216 -66.26 -16.33 -25.73
C THR A 216 -66.21 -14.89 -26.30
N PRO A 217 -67.15 -14.48 -27.17
CA PRO A 217 -66.89 -13.51 -28.25
C PRO A 217 -67.52 -12.11 -28.06
N SER A 218 -66.97 -11.09 -28.74
CA SER A 218 -67.75 -9.89 -29.14
C SER A 218 -67.12 -9.12 -30.34
N ILE A 219 -67.64 -9.45 -31.52
CA ILE A 219 -68.11 -8.66 -32.69
C ILE A 219 -67.52 -7.26 -33.02
N ALA A 220 -67.08 -7.14 -34.29
CA ALA A 220 -66.99 -6.00 -35.26
C ALA A 220 -65.96 -4.87 -35.00
N ASP A 221 -65.24 -4.30 -35.99
CA ASP A 221 -65.56 -4.08 -37.41
C ASP A 221 -64.27 -3.76 -38.24
N THR A 222 -64.20 -4.25 -39.50
CA THR A 222 -63.84 -3.55 -40.78
C THR A 222 -62.63 -2.58 -40.82
N ALA A 223 -61.68 -2.48 -41.76
CA ALA A 223 -61.36 -2.95 -43.12
C ALA A 223 -59.95 -2.35 -43.46
N THR A 224 -58.98 -3.05 -44.05
CA THR A 224 -58.71 -3.23 -45.51
C THR A 224 -57.64 -2.27 -46.10
N GLU A 225 -56.58 -2.89 -46.61
CA GLU A 225 -55.82 -2.61 -47.86
C GLU A 225 -54.61 -1.66 -48.00
N ASN A 226 -53.65 -2.25 -48.73
CA ASN A 226 -52.69 -1.74 -49.73
C ASN A 226 -51.24 -1.48 -49.26
N ALA A 227 -50.21 -2.25 -49.63
CA ALA A 227 -49.75 -2.88 -50.88
C ALA A 227 -48.81 -2.00 -51.74
N SER A 228 -47.71 -2.66 -52.15
CA SER A 228 -46.74 -2.38 -53.23
C SER A 228 -45.63 -1.35 -52.98
N SER A 229 -44.33 -1.70 -52.94
CA SER A 229 -43.41 -2.33 -53.94
C SER A 229 -42.78 -1.30 -54.89
N THR A 230 -41.44 -1.14 -54.85
CA THR A 230 -40.52 -1.13 -56.03
C THR A 230 -39.06 -0.92 -55.58
N ILE A 231 -38.13 -1.88 -55.80
CA ILE A 231 -37.21 -2.13 -56.95
C ILE A 231 -35.79 -1.49 -56.77
N PHE A 232 -34.77 -2.35 -56.91
CA PHE A 232 -33.29 -2.21 -56.93
C PHE A 232 -32.75 -1.39 -58.15
N PRO A 233 -31.43 -1.30 -58.53
CA PRO A 233 -30.17 -1.88 -57.99
C PRO A 233 -28.91 -0.96 -58.02
N ALA A 234 -27.76 -1.59 -57.70
CA ALA A 234 -26.38 -1.14 -57.49
C ALA A 234 -25.59 -0.54 -58.67
N ALA A 235 -24.50 0.19 -58.34
CA ALA A 235 -23.20 0.15 -59.03
C ALA A 235 -22.07 0.82 -58.21
N ASN A 236 -20.88 0.19 -58.19
CA ASN A 236 -19.56 0.72 -57.78
C ASN A 236 -18.74 0.97 -59.06
N PRO A 237 -17.68 1.84 -59.15
CA PRO A 237 -16.37 1.53 -58.53
C PRO A 237 -15.41 2.72 -58.16
N THR A 238 -14.48 2.47 -57.20
CA THR A 238 -13.07 2.94 -56.93
C THR A 238 -12.41 4.18 -57.61
N PRO A 239 -11.20 4.66 -57.19
CA PRO A 239 -10.60 4.88 -55.86
C PRO A 239 -9.81 6.22 -55.74
N SER A 240 -9.36 6.61 -54.54
CA SER A 240 -8.29 7.62 -54.34
C SER A 240 -7.59 7.34 -53.01
N GLY A 241 -6.25 7.37 -53.01
CA GLY A 241 -5.39 7.03 -51.87
C GLY A 241 -5.54 7.99 -50.68
N GLY A 242 -5.18 7.68 -49.45
CA GLY A 242 -4.19 6.72 -48.95
C GLY A 242 -3.23 7.49 -48.05
N PHE A 243 -3.29 7.31 -46.73
CA PHE A 243 -2.13 7.29 -45.83
C PHE A 243 -2.53 6.91 -44.38
N LEU A 244 -2.09 5.71 -43.97
CA LEU A 244 -1.72 5.21 -42.62
C LEU A 244 -2.70 5.42 -41.43
N GLY A 245 -3.21 4.41 -40.72
CA GLY A 245 -2.90 2.98 -40.67
C GLY A 245 -3.10 2.46 -39.24
N ALA A 246 -4.32 2.04 -38.89
CA ALA A 246 -4.60 1.31 -37.65
C ALA A 246 -4.59 -0.21 -37.95
N PRO A 247 -3.85 -1.04 -37.19
CA PRO A 247 -3.89 -2.48 -37.40
C PRO A 247 -5.18 -3.07 -36.79
N GLN A 248 -5.94 -3.78 -37.63
CA GLN A 248 -7.00 -4.70 -37.21
C GLN A 248 -6.38 -6.02 -36.70
N PRO A 249 -7.07 -6.76 -35.82
CA PRO A 249 -6.56 -7.99 -35.23
C PRO A 249 -6.46 -9.14 -36.24
N LEU A 250 -5.36 -9.90 -36.16
CA LEU A 250 -5.13 -11.11 -36.95
C LEU A 250 -5.89 -12.33 -36.38
N ARG A 251 -6.27 -13.23 -37.30
CA ARG A 251 -6.96 -14.51 -37.06
C ARG A 251 -6.11 -15.49 -36.25
N SER A 252 -6.81 -16.41 -35.58
CA SER A 252 -6.27 -17.52 -34.80
C SER A 252 -5.50 -18.52 -35.67
N GLY A 253 -4.27 -18.86 -35.23
CA GLY A 253 -3.54 -20.06 -35.63
C GLY A 253 -2.48 -19.91 -36.72
N VAL A 254 -1.31 -19.35 -36.38
CA VAL A 254 0.00 -19.67 -36.99
C VAL A 254 1.10 -19.41 -35.95
N LEU A 255 1.95 -20.40 -35.71
CA LEU A 255 3.22 -20.27 -34.98
C LEU A 255 4.26 -19.71 -35.96
N GLU A 256 4.82 -18.51 -35.71
CA GLU A 256 6.09 -18.13 -36.35
C GLU A 256 6.95 -17.27 -35.44
N THR A 257 8.18 -17.76 -35.31
CA THR A 257 9.31 -17.24 -34.56
C THR A 257 9.88 -15.98 -35.21
N SER A 258 9.88 -14.84 -34.52
CA SER A 258 10.85 -13.76 -34.77
C SER A 258 10.96 -12.84 -33.56
N GLN A 259 12.09 -12.94 -32.87
CA GLN A 259 12.52 -12.08 -31.76
C GLN A 259 13.17 -10.80 -32.31
N PRO A 260 13.04 -9.65 -31.61
CA PRO A 260 14.12 -8.67 -31.55
C PRO A 260 14.78 -8.68 -30.17
N THR A 261 16.09 -8.58 -30.22
CA THR A 261 17.08 -8.69 -29.15
C THR A 261 16.95 -7.56 -28.12
N VAL A 262 16.77 -7.91 -26.84
CA VAL A 262 17.14 -7.03 -25.71
C VAL A 262 18.18 -7.78 -24.87
N ALA A 263 19.33 -7.14 -24.76
CA ALA A 263 20.55 -7.48 -24.03
C ALA A 263 20.49 -8.72 -23.10
N THR A 264 21.25 -9.74 -23.51
CA THR A 264 21.84 -10.78 -22.67
C THR A 264 22.56 -10.18 -21.46
N THR A 265 21.99 -10.34 -20.26
CA THR A 265 22.79 -10.58 -19.06
C THR A 265 22.89 -12.10 -18.89
N PRO A 266 24.07 -12.67 -18.57
CA PRO A 266 24.26 -14.12 -18.54
C PRO A 266 23.32 -14.78 -17.52
N ALA A 267 22.73 -15.88 -17.95
CA ALA A 267 22.12 -16.86 -17.07
C ALA A 267 23.14 -17.30 -16.01
N VAL A 268 22.89 -16.92 -14.76
CA VAL A 268 23.39 -17.71 -13.64
C VAL A 268 22.43 -18.88 -13.51
N GLY A 269 22.78 -19.99 -14.17
CA GLY A 269 22.15 -21.29 -13.98
C GLY A 269 22.39 -21.77 -12.56
N GLY A 270 21.56 -21.33 -11.63
CA GLY A 270 21.37 -21.96 -10.34
C GLY A 270 20.06 -22.72 -10.37
N ASN A 271 20.00 -23.93 -9.82
CA ASN A 271 18.76 -24.69 -9.73
C ASN A 271 17.75 -23.90 -8.87
N MET A 272 16.74 -23.28 -9.49
CA MET A 272 15.76 -22.46 -8.78
C MET A 272 14.57 -23.32 -8.36
N VAL A 273 14.04 -23.07 -7.17
CA VAL A 273 12.84 -23.73 -6.66
C VAL A 273 11.84 -22.70 -6.14
N VAL A 274 10.56 -23.00 -6.28
CA VAL A 274 9.45 -22.20 -5.79
C VAL A 274 9.01 -22.77 -4.45
N GLN A 275 9.32 -22.09 -3.35
CA GLN A 275 8.92 -22.48 -2.02
C GLN A 275 7.50 -21.99 -1.73
N VAL A 276 6.59 -22.92 -1.47
CA VAL A 276 5.15 -22.64 -1.28
C VAL A 276 4.76 -22.47 0.20
N GLY A 277 5.59 -22.94 1.12
CA GLY A 277 5.37 -22.78 2.56
C GLY A 277 6.25 -23.68 3.41
N ALA A 278 6.14 -23.52 4.74
CA ALA A 278 6.83 -24.34 5.73
C ALA A 278 5.83 -24.82 6.80
N LEU A 279 5.80 -26.13 7.06
CA LEU A 279 4.96 -26.74 8.10
C LEU A 279 5.82 -27.36 9.19
N LYS A 280 5.28 -27.47 10.40
CA LYS A 280 5.94 -28.18 11.52
C LYS A 280 5.82 -29.71 11.44
N ASP A 281 5.04 -30.21 10.49
CA ASP A 281 4.59 -31.60 10.43
C ASP A 281 4.93 -32.19 9.07
N GLN A 282 5.67 -33.31 9.09
CA GLN A 282 6.17 -33.97 7.89
C GLN A 282 5.05 -34.54 7.02
N GLN A 283 4.11 -35.27 7.64
CA GLN A 283 3.05 -35.96 6.91
C GLN A 283 2.14 -34.96 6.21
N ARG A 284 1.85 -33.83 6.87
CA ARG A 284 1.08 -32.74 6.24
C ARG A 284 1.86 -32.06 5.12
N ALA A 285 3.18 -31.90 5.26
CA ALA A 285 4.02 -31.36 4.19
C ALA A 285 4.05 -32.27 2.96
N ASP A 286 4.16 -33.59 3.15
CA ASP A 286 4.17 -34.57 2.06
C ASP A 286 2.81 -34.69 1.36
N ALA A 287 1.71 -34.68 2.12
CA ALA A 287 0.35 -34.66 1.58
C ALA A 287 0.11 -33.38 0.77
N TRP A 288 0.57 -32.23 1.28
CA TRP A 288 0.44 -30.96 0.60
C TRP A 288 1.25 -30.92 -0.69
N LEU A 289 2.49 -31.41 -0.67
CA LEU A 289 3.32 -31.54 -1.87
C LEU A 289 2.63 -32.41 -2.93
N SER A 290 2.02 -33.53 -2.54
CA SER A 290 1.33 -34.44 -3.46
C SER A 290 0.13 -33.78 -4.13
N SER A 291 -0.61 -32.94 -3.41
CA SER A 291 -1.70 -32.14 -3.96
C SER A 291 -1.21 -31.13 -4.99
N LEU A 292 -0.08 -30.47 -4.74
CA LEU A 292 0.50 -29.47 -5.63
C LEU A 292 1.12 -30.10 -6.89
N LYS A 293 1.77 -31.25 -6.75
CA LYS A 293 2.30 -32.05 -7.88
C LYS A 293 1.18 -32.42 -8.85
N SER A 294 0.05 -32.89 -8.33
CA SER A 294 -1.09 -33.33 -9.15
C SER A 294 -1.78 -32.16 -9.85
N ARG A 295 -1.93 -31.03 -9.16
CA ARG A 295 -2.64 -29.85 -9.69
C ARG A 295 -1.82 -29.08 -10.73
N PHE A 296 -0.54 -28.91 -10.49
CA PHE A 296 0.32 -28.06 -11.33
C PHE A 296 1.24 -28.86 -12.27
N ASN A 297 1.20 -30.20 -12.22
CA ASN A 297 2.02 -31.10 -13.02
C ASN A 297 3.53 -30.77 -12.98
N VAL A 298 4.02 -30.39 -11.78
CA VAL A 298 5.42 -30.00 -11.55
C VAL A 298 6.07 -30.90 -10.51
N LYS A 299 7.38 -31.15 -10.67
CA LYS A 299 8.18 -31.85 -9.66
C LYS A 299 8.33 -30.97 -8.42
N GLY A 300 8.60 -31.59 -7.28
CA GLY A 300 8.86 -30.88 -6.04
C GLY A 300 9.33 -31.79 -4.92
N ASN A 301 9.94 -31.21 -3.91
CA ASN A 301 10.59 -31.87 -2.78
C ASN A 301 10.21 -31.16 -1.47
N VAL A 302 10.24 -31.91 -0.37
CA VAL A 302 10.14 -31.35 0.99
C VAL A 302 11.55 -31.33 1.60
N MET A 303 11.99 -30.16 2.05
CA MET A 303 13.26 -30.01 2.76
C MET A 303 13.02 -29.79 4.25
N GLN A 304 13.70 -30.55 5.10
CA GLN A 304 13.66 -30.36 6.55
C GLN A 304 14.79 -29.41 6.99
N ASN A 305 14.46 -28.35 7.72
CA ASN A 305 15.45 -27.44 8.30
C ASN A 305 14.94 -26.92 9.66
N ASN A 306 15.71 -27.14 10.74
CA ASN A 306 15.40 -26.70 12.11
C ASN A 306 13.98 -27.11 12.60
N GLY A 307 13.53 -28.33 12.29
CA GLY A 307 12.21 -28.83 12.68
C GLY A 307 11.03 -28.27 11.88
N LEU A 308 11.30 -27.55 10.79
CA LEU A 308 10.31 -27.07 9.82
C LEU A 308 10.52 -27.77 8.47
N TYR A 309 9.42 -28.25 7.89
CA TYR A 309 9.33 -28.91 6.60
C TYR A 309 8.91 -27.91 5.54
N ARG A 310 9.85 -27.49 4.70
CA ARG A 310 9.66 -26.54 3.60
C ARG A 310 9.25 -27.30 2.34
N VAL A 311 8.08 -26.96 1.81
CA VAL A 311 7.59 -27.55 0.55
C VAL A 311 8.07 -26.68 -0.61
N GLN A 312 8.76 -27.31 -1.56
CA GLN A 312 9.36 -26.65 -2.71
C GLN A 312 8.97 -27.35 -4.01
N LEU A 313 8.71 -26.57 -5.06
CA LEU A 313 8.43 -27.04 -6.42
C LEU A 313 9.60 -26.67 -7.33
N GLY A 314 9.96 -27.55 -8.26
CA GLY A 314 11.16 -27.42 -9.10
C GLY A 314 12.07 -28.66 -9.01
N PRO A 315 13.27 -28.64 -9.61
CA PRO A 315 14.05 -27.46 -10.01
C PRO A 315 13.65 -26.85 -11.36
N PHE A 316 13.77 -25.52 -11.47
CA PHE A 316 13.60 -24.74 -12.69
C PHE A 316 14.96 -24.18 -13.14
N THR A 317 15.26 -24.33 -14.43
CA THR A 317 16.47 -23.78 -15.08
C THR A 317 16.27 -22.35 -15.59
N SER A 318 15.01 -21.92 -15.75
CA SER A 318 14.63 -20.58 -16.18
C SER A 318 13.80 -19.90 -15.10
N ARG A 319 14.18 -18.67 -14.76
CA ARG A 319 13.41 -17.80 -13.86
C ARG A 319 12.00 -17.53 -14.39
N GLN A 320 11.83 -17.47 -15.71
CA GLN A 320 10.52 -17.21 -16.32
C GLN A 320 9.52 -18.31 -15.96
N HIS A 321 9.92 -19.58 -16.02
CA HIS A 321 9.05 -20.71 -15.64
C HIS A 321 8.74 -20.73 -14.13
N ALA A 322 9.69 -20.33 -13.28
CA ALA A 322 9.47 -20.23 -11.84
C ALA A 322 8.49 -19.09 -11.48
N VAL A 323 8.56 -17.95 -12.17
CA VAL A 323 7.63 -16.81 -12.01
C VAL A 323 6.24 -17.18 -12.51
N GLU A 324 6.14 -17.87 -13.64
CA GLU A 324 4.86 -18.35 -14.16
C GLU A 324 4.16 -19.28 -13.17
N LEU A 325 4.89 -20.24 -12.59
CA LEU A 325 4.33 -21.12 -11.56
C LEU A 325 3.93 -20.35 -10.29
N GLN A 326 4.75 -19.38 -9.87
CA GLN A 326 4.42 -18.51 -8.73
C GLN A 326 3.10 -17.77 -8.97
N GLN A 327 2.90 -17.19 -10.16
CA GLN A 327 1.68 -16.48 -10.51
C GLN A 327 0.46 -17.41 -10.51
N ARG A 328 0.61 -18.63 -11.04
CA ARG A 328 -0.44 -19.65 -11.04
C ARG A 328 -0.79 -20.12 -9.63
N LEU A 329 0.18 -20.25 -8.72
CA LEU A 329 -0.07 -20.61 -7.32
C LEU A 329 -0.89 -19.54 -6.59
N VAL A 330 -0.61 -18.27 -6.86
CA VAL A 330 -1.38 -17.15 -6.31
C VAL A 330 -2.80 -17.13 -6.86
N ASN A 331 -2.95 -17.35 -8.18
CA ASN A 331 -4.26 -17.25 -8.84
C ASN A 331 -5.15 -18.49 -8.61
N GLU A 332 -4.60 -19.70 -8.68
CA GLU A 332 -5.38 -20.96 -8.66
C GLU A 332 -5.45 -21.61 -7.27
N ALA A 333 -4.50 -21.32 -6.38
CA ALA A 333 -4.44 -21.92 -5.06
C ALA A 333 -4.49 -20.87 -3.92
N GLN A 334 -4.57 -19.57 -4.25
CA GLN A 334 -4.47 -18.46 -3.29
C GLN A 334 -3.26 -18.60 -2.34
N GLN A 335 -2.20 -19.25 -2.84
CA GLN A 335 -1.05 -19.63 -2.03
C GLN A 335 0.12 -18.70 -2.34
N GLN A 336 0.62 -18.02 -1.31
CA GLN A 336 1.84 -17.23 -1.41
C GLN A 336 3.04 -18.16 -1.58
N SER A 337 3.88 -17.88 -2.60
CA SER A 337 5.08 -18.67 -2.87
C SER A 337 6.26 -17.76 -3.20
N PHE A 338 7.47 -18.22 -2.91
CA PHE A 338 8.71 -17.46 -3.06
C PHE A 338 9.70 -18.25 -3.90
N ILE A 339 10.33 -17.59 -4.86
CA ILE A 339 11.39 -18.20 -5.66
C ILE A 339 12.70 -18.12 -4.86
N THR A 340 13.34 -19.26 -4.63
CA THR A 340 14.65 -19.37 -3.99
C THR A 340 15.59 -20.16 -4.88
N THR A 341 16.88 -19.89 -4.79
CA THR A 341 17.92 -20.75 -5.37
C THR A 341 18.22 -21.89 -4.40
N LEU A 342 18.50 -23.09 -4.94
CA LEU A 342 18.98 -24.23 -4.16
C LEU A 342 20.40 -24.02 -3.64
#